data_AF-A0A9P7E5T1-F1
#
_entry.id   AF-A0A9P7E5T1-F1
#
_cell.length_a   1.000
_cell.length_b   1.000
_cell.length_c   1.000
_cell.angle_alpha   90.00
_cell.angle_beta   90.00
_cell.angle_gamma   90.00
#
_symmetry.space_group_name_H-M   'P 1'
#
loop_
_entity.id
_entity.type
_entity.pdbx_description
1 polymer ?
#
loop_
_entity_poly.entity_id
_entity_poly.type
_entity_poly.pdbx_seq_one_letter_code
_entity_poly.pdbx_strand_id
1 'polypeptide(L)'
;CTCKYCKKDRDKGCENPHKCTITAKEILNKITPKFNTKTKPKKDRLSLTHSRKKKNQQAHKRRRGEIIFDSTTRSTLTDCFRIFTDPSKKSKRPAHHLQNPTRGLNILEDKMTIYTDGSCINNRKYNAKSGSRIWISTDDK
;
A
#
# COMPACT_ATOMS: atom_id res chain seq x y z
N CYS A 1 4.45 41.86 -16.67
CA CYS A 1 5.51 40.97 -17.19
C CYS A 1 5.58 41.08 -18.71
N THR A 2 6.76 41.32 -19.30
CA THR A 2 6.93 41.56 -20.75
C THR A 2 7.56 40.38 -21.49
N CYS A 3 7.73 39.23 -20.83
CA CYS A 3 8.39 38.06 -21.43
C CYS A 3 7.61 37.48 -22.61
N LYS A 4 8.31 36.74 -23.48
CA LYS A 4 7.76 36.11 -24.69
C LYS A 4 6.53 35.25 -24.40
N TYR A 5 6.53 34.50 -23.30
CA TYR A 5 5.42 33.62 -22.92
C TYR A 5 4.18 34.40 -22.49
N CYS A 6 4.34 35.40 -21.61
CA CYS A 6 3.24 36.26 -21.19
C CYS A 6 2.64 37.09 -22.34
N LYS A 7 3.42 37.42 -23.39
CA LYS A 7 2.87 38.04 -24.60
C LYS A 7 1.97 37.07 -25.36
N LYS A 8 2.49 35.87 -25.67
CA LYS A 8 1.72 34.81 -26.35
C LYS A 8 0.41 34.45 -25.64
N ASP A 9 0.41 34.40 -24.32
CA ASP A 9 -0.80 34.07 -23.56
C ASP A 9 -1.82 35.21 -23.60
N ARG A 10 -1.35 36.47 -23.63
CA ARG A 10 -2.21 37.64 -23.87
C ARG A 10 -2.82 37.64 -25.26
N ASP A 11 -2.05 37.26 -26.28
CA ASP A 11 -2.54 37.14 -27.66
C ASP A 11 -3.65 36.07 -27.79
N LYS A 12 -3.72 35.12 -26.83
CA LYS A 12 -4.79 34.11 -26.73
C LYS A 12 -5.96 34.55 -25.84
N GLY A 13 -5.98 35.80 -25.38
CA GLY A 13 -7.05 36.36 -24.55
C GLY A 13 -6.86 36.24 -23.04
N CYS A 14 -5.68 35.85 -22.54
CA CYS A 14 -5.43 35.83 -21.10
C CYS A 14 -5.15 37.26 -20.58
N GLU A 15 -6.02 37.77 -19.71
CA GLU A 15 -5.90 39.12 -19.12
C GLU A 15 -4.66 39.27 -18.21
N ASN A 16 -4.34 38.23 -17.43
CA ASN A 16 -3.22 38.27 -16.49
C ASN A 16 -2.38 36.97 -16.50
N PRO A 17 -1.55 36.76 -17.53
CA PRO A 17 -0.75 35.54 -17.68
C PRO A 17 0.23 35.30 -16.53
N HIS A 18 0.73 36.38 -15.94
CA HIS A 18 1.65 36.31 -14.82
C HIS A 18 0.97 35.71 -13.59
N LYS A 19 -0.23 36.21 -13.25
CA LYS A 19 -1.05 35.65 -12.17
C LYS A 19 -1.39 34.19 -12.43
N CYS A 20 -1.82 33.84 -13.64
CA CYS A 20 -2.09 32.45 -14.03
C CYS A 20 -0.88 31.53 -13.82
N THR A 21 0.32 32.00 -14.20
CA THR A 21 1.56 31.23 -14.03
C THR A 21 1.90 31.01 -12.56
N ILE A 22 1.74 32.04 -11.71
CA ILE A 22 1.95 31.93 -10.27
C ILE A 22 0.95 30.93 -9.67
N THR A 23 -0.33 31.05 -9.97
CA THR A 23 -1.37 30.15 -9.47
C THR A 23 -1.13 28.71 -9.93
N ALA A 24 -0.77 28.49 -11.19
CA ALA A 24 -0.41 27.17 -11.69
C ALA A 24 0.79 26.58 -10.93
N LYS A 25 1.82 27.38 -10.64
CA LYS A 25 2.98 26.97 -9.84
C LYS A 25 2.56 26.59 -8.42
N GLU A 26 1.68 27.35 -7.78
CA GLU A 26 1.15 27.04 -6.45
C GLU A 26 0.35 25.73 -6.44
N ILE A 27 -0.50 25.50 -7.44
CA ILE A 27 -1.26 24.26 -7.59
C ILE A 27 -0.28 23.09 -7.73
N LEU A 28 0.71 23.19 -8.62
CA LEU A 28 1.73 22.16 -8.82
C LEU A 28 2.51 21.85 -7.54
N ASN A 29 2.81 22.87 -6.73
CA ASN A 29 3.50 22.69 -5.45
C ASN A 29 2.61 22.01 -4.39
N LYS A 30 1.29 22.11 -4.50
CA LYS A 30 0.32 21.44 -3.60
C LYS A 30 -0.01 20.01 -4.04
N ILE A 31 0.42 19.58 -5.22
CA ILE A 31 0.24 18.19 -5.67
C ILE A 31 1.00 17.26 -4.73
N THR A 32 0.30 16.32 -4.12
CA THR A 32 0.91 15.34 -3.22
C THR A 32 2.01 14.55 -3.94
N PRO A 33 3.08 14.11 -3.24
CA PRO A 33 4.20 13.38 -3.84
C PRO A 33 3.78 12.16 -4.69
N LYS A 34 2.62 11.56 -4.42
CA LYS A 34 2.08 10.44 -5.21
C LYS A 34 1.77 10.81 -6.66
N PHE A 35 1.31 12.04 -6.90
CA PHE A 35 0.87 12.51 -8.21
C PHE A 35 1.81 13.56 -8.81
N ASN A 36 2.87 13.93 -8.10
CA ASN A 36 3.84 14.90 -8.57
C ASN A 36 4.85 14.20 -9.50
N THR A 37 4.83 14.56 -10.78
CA THR A 37 5.70 13.96 -11.81
C THR A 37 7.18 14.27 -11.61
N LYS A 38 7.51 15.28 -10.79
CA LYS A 38 8.88 15.65 -10.45
C LYS A 38 9.43 14.85 -9.27
N THR A 39 8.56 14.27 -8.43
CA THR A 39 9.00 13.41 -7.33
C THR A 39 9.24 12.00 -7.83
N LYS A 40 10.49 11.52 -7.72
CA LYS A 40 10.78 10.11 -7.97
C LYS A 40 10.12 9.27 -6.86
N PRO A 41 9.38 8.20 -7.21
CA PRO A 41 8.86 7.29 -6.21
C PRO A 41 10.03 6.74 -5.38
N LYS A 42 9.81 6.63 -4.07
CA LYS A 42 10.82 6.10 -3.16
C LYS A 42 11.16 4.66 -3.61
N LYS A 43 12.45 4.30 -3.64
CA LYS A 43 12.85 2.90 -3.86
C LYS A 43 12.37 2.08 -2.67
N ASP A 44 11.17 1.54 -2.80
CA ASP A 44 10.47 0.74 -1.79
C ASP A 44 11.08 -0.66 -1.58
N ARG A 45 12.06 -1.04 -2.42
CA ARG A 45 12.64 -2.40 -2.48
C ARG A 45 11.59 -3.51 -2.67
N LEU A 46 10.37 -3.13 -3.09
CA LEU A 46 9.31 -4.05 -3.51
C LEU A 46 9.55 -4.53 -4.93
N SER A 47 10.27 -3.73 -5.73
CA SER A 47 10.84 -4.19 -7.00
C SER A 47 11.74 -5.42 -6.78
N LEU A 48 11.56 -6.45 -7.61
CA LEU A 48 12.37 -7.66 -7.57
C LEU A 48 13.86 -7.33 -7.71
N THR A 49 14.67 -7.78 -6.75
CA THR A 49 16.13 -7.68 -6.82
C THR A 49 16.68 -8.49 -8.00
N HIS A 50 17.90 -8.19 -8.45
CA HIS A 50 18.51 -8.93 -9.56
C HIS A 50 18.56 -10.45 -9.30
N SER A 51 18.91 -10.85 -8.08
CA SER A 51 18.91 -12.26 -7.66
C SER A 51 17.52 -12.88 -7.73
N ARG A 52 16.47 -12.17 -7.25
CA ARG A 52 15.07 -12.62 -7.36
C ARG A 52 14.62 -12.76 -8.83
N LYS A 53 14.98 -11.80 -9.69
CA LYS A 53 14.71 -11.90 -11.14
C LYS A 53 15.40 -13.11 -11.79
N LYS A 54 16.68 -13.36 -11.46
CA LYS A 54 17.42 -14.53 -11.95
C LYS A 54 16.79 -15.84 -11.47
N LYS A 55 16.38 -15.93 -10.20
CA LYS A 55 15.68 -17.11 -9.67
C LYS A 55 14.33 -17.33 -10.36
N ASN A 56 13.55 -16.28 -10.59
CA ASN A 56 12.29 -16.37 -11.34
C ASN A 56 12.54 -16.84 -12.78
N GLN A 57 13.54 -16.29 -13.47
CA GLN A 57 13.92 -16.74 -14.82
C GLN A 57 14.37 -18.20 -14.83
N GLN A 58 15.12 -18.66 -13.84
CA GLN A 58 15.50 -20.07 -13.71
C GLN A 58 14.29 -20.98 -13.44
N ALA A 59 13.35 -20.55 -12.60
CA ALA A 59 12.11 -21.28 -12.35
C ALA A 59 11.28 -21.43 -13.63
N HIS A 60 11.14 -20.37 -14.42
CA HIS A 60 10.51 -20.40 -15.75
C HIS A 60 11.22 -21.33 -16.74
N LYS A 61 12.56 -21.39 -16.73
CA LYS A 61 13.32 -22.24 -17.67
C LYS A 61 13.34 -23.72 -17.28
N ARG A 62 13.32 -24.02 -15.97
CA ARG A 62 13.48 -25.38 -15.45
C ARG A 62 12.17 -26.15 -15.34
N ARG A 63 11.03 -25.47 -15.24
CA ARG A 63 9.71 -26.13 -15.27
C ARG A 63 9.13 -26.05 -16.68
N ARG A 64 8.79 -27.20 -17.26
CA ARG A 64 7.87 -27.27 -18.40
C ARG A 64 6.45 -27.27 -17.82
N GLY A 65 5.73 -26.15 -17.92
CA GLY A 65 4.35 -26.01 -17.43
C GLY A 65 4.13 -24.79 -16.52
N GLU A 66 2.93 -24.71 -15.91
CA GLU A 66 2.51 -23.59 -15.07
C GLU A 66 3.41 -23.37 -13.82
N ILE A 67 3.66 -22.10 -13.50
CA ILE A 67 4.32 -21.71 -12.25
C ILE A 67 3.25 -21.62 -11.17
N ILE A 68 3.13 -22.70 -10.39
CA ILE A 68 2.26 -22.74 -9.21
C ILE A 68 2.96 -22.00 -8.07
N PHE A 69 2.40 -20.87 -7.66
CA PHE A 69 2.77 -20.18 -6.43
C PHE A 69 2.09 -20.88 -5.25
N ASP A 70 2.86 -21.68 -4.51
CA ASP A 70 2.37 -22.37 -3.31
C ASP A 70 2.64 -21.50 -2.08
N SER A 71 1.69 -20.63 -1.75
CA SER A 71 1.58 -20.15 -0.37
C SER A 71 0.92 -21.26 0.42
N THR A 72 1.55 -21.77 1.47
CA THR A 72 0.97 -22.74 2.42
C THR A 72 -0.16 -22.13 3.26
N THR A 73 -1.12 -21.50 2.60
CA THR A 73 -2.45 -21.12 3.07
C THR A 73 -3.42 -21.78 2.12
N ARG A 74 -4.27 -22.68 2.63
CA ARG A 74 -5.13 -23.61 1.88
C ARG A 74 -6.27 -22.96 1.06
N SER A 75 -6.13 -21.70 0.67
CA SER A 75 -7.13 -20.94 -0.07
C SER A 75 -6.48 -19.73 -0.73
N THR A 76 -7.15 -19.14 -1.73
CA THR A 76 -6.59 -18.05 -2.55
C THR A 76 -6.13 -16.87 -1.68
N LEU A 77 -5.20 -16.04 -2.17
CA LEU A 77 -4.75 -14.84 -1.42
C LEU A 77 -5.92 -13.94 -0.99
N THR A 78 -6.98 -13.91 -1.78
CA THR A 78 -8.28 -13.27 -1.52
C THR A 78 -9.02 -13.84 -0.31
N ASP A 79 -8.84 -15.13 -0.02
CA ASP A 79 -9.45 -15.81 1.14
C ASP A 79 -8.71 -15.53 2.44
N CYS A 80 -7.43 -15.15 2.36
CA CYS A 80 -6.57 -14.95 3.52
C CYS A 80 -6.56 -13.50 4.04
N PHE A 81 -6.96 -12.53 3.22
CA PHE A 81 -6.97 -11.11 3.58
C PHE A 81 -8.28 -10.45 3.16
N ARG A 82 -9.09 -10.04 4.14
CA ARG A 82 -10.24 -9.16 3.91
C ARG A 82 -9.94 -7.77 4.45
N ILE A 83 -9.84 -6.79 3.55
CA ILE A 83 -9.70 -5.37 3.92
C ILE A 83 -11.09 -4.76 3.93
N PHE A 84 -11.61 -4.49 5.12
CA PHE A 84 -12.86 -3.75 5.28
C PHE A 84 -12.53 -2.26 5.39
N THR A 85 -13.12 -1.45 4.50
CA THR A 85 -13.01 0.01 4.56
C THR A 85 -14.35 0.65 4.21
N ASP A 86 -14.62 1.80 4.81
CA ASP A 86 -15.81 2.60 4.52
C ASP A 86 -15.63 3.28 3.14
N PRO A 87 -16.47 2.98 2.14
CA PRO A 87 -16.35 3.54 0.79
C PRO A 87 -16.45 5.08 0.77
N SER A 88 -17.12 5.68 1.76
CA SER A 88 -17.28 7.12 1.91
C SER A 88 -16.04 7.80 2.51
N LYS A 89 -15.12 7.04 3.12
CA LYS A 89 -13.91 7.53 3.81
C LYS A 89 -12.63 7.20 3.06
N LYS A 90 -12.63 7.31 1.74
CA LYS A 90 -11.41 7.15 0.92
C LYS A 90 -10.47 8.33 1.15
N SER A 91 -9.31 8.08 1.73
CA SER A 91 -8.26 9.09 1.90
C SER A 91 -7.57 9.38 0.56
N LYS A 92 -7.44 10.66 0.21
CA LYS A 92 -6.61 11.13 -0.92
C LYS A 92 -5.12 11.19 -0.57
N ARG A 93 -4.76 11.03 0.72
CA ARG A 93 -3.37 11.05 1.17
C ARG A 93 -2.72 9.70 0.83
N PRO A 94 -1.49 9.69 0.27
CA PRO A 94 -0.76 8.44 0.08
C PRO A 94 -0.58 7.72 1.42
N ALA A 95 -0.62 6.39 1.39
CA ALA A 95 -0.32 5.57 2.55
C ALA A 95 1.05 5.98 3.12
N HIS A 96 1.10 6.20 4.44
CA HIS A 96 2.34 6.56 5.11
C HIS A 96 3.21 5.31 5.15
N HIS A 97 4.23 5.25 4.29
CA HIS A 97 5.25 4.24 4.38
C HIS A 97 6.31 4.71 5.38
N LEU A 98 6.62 3.87 6.38
CA LEU A 98 7.78 4.06 7.24
C LEU A 98 9.01 4.19 6.35
N GLN A 99 9.54 5.41 6.29
CA GLN A 99 10.53 5.81 5.32
C GLN A 99 11.87 5.09 5.52
N ASN A 100 12.08 4.51 6.70
CA ASN A 100 13.06 3.50 7.01
C ASN A 100 12.33 2.47 7.88
N PRO A 101 12.17 1.20 7.49
CA PRO A 101 12.04 0.19 8.52
C PRO A 101 13.38 0.24 9.24
N THR A 102 13.41 0.87 10.42
CA THR A 102 14.47 0.62 11.39
C THR A 102 14.65 -0.89 11.38
N ARG A 103 15.90 -1.34 11.14
CA ARG A 103 16.28 -2.77 11.10
C ARG A 103 15.39 -3.50 12.10
N GLY A 104 14.63 -4.48 11.60
CA GLY A 104 13.42 -5.05 12.18
C GLY A 104 13.19 -4.69 13.63
N LEU A 105 12.09 -3.96 13.90
CA LEU A 105 11.50 -3.76 15.22
C LEU A 105 12.15 -4.67 16.27
N ASN A 106 13.22 -4.17 16.93
CA ASN A 106 13.69 -4.75 18.18
C ASN A 106 12.64 -4.34 19.20
N ILE A 107 11.47 -4.98 19.11
CA ILE A 107 10.55 -5.06 20.22
C ILE A 107 11.38 -5.80 21.25
N LEU A 108 11.82 -5.09 22.29
CA LEU A 108 12.18 -5.73 23.56
C LEU A 108 11.10 -6.78 23.79
N GLU A 109 11.50 -8.05 23.88
CA GLU A 109 10.59 -9.20 23.94
C GLU A 109 9.65 -9.12 25.15
N ASP A 110 8.66 -8.24 25.11
CA ASP A 110 7.46 -8.36 25.91
C ASP A 110 6.65 -9.45 25.21
N LYS A 111 7.03 -10.70 25.49
CA LYS A 111 6.38 -11.90 24.99
C LYS A 111 5.00 -12.00 25.64
N MET A 112 4.05 -11.26 25.10
CA MET A 112 2.65 -11.37 25.50
C MET A 112 2.04 -12.63 24.89
N THR A 113 1.70 -13.60 25.73
CA THR A 113 0.99 -14.81 25.27
C THR A 113 -0.50 -14.52 25.15
N ILE A 114 -1.02 -14.62 23.93
CA ILE A 114 -2.43 -14.41 23.61
C ILE A 114 -3.03 -15.74 23.16
N TYR A 115 -4.12 -16.14 23.82
CA TYR A 115 -4.88 -17.33 23.47
C TYR A 115 -6.11 -16.93 22.68
N THR A 116 -6.28 -17.52 21.51
CA THR A 116 -7.43 -17.26 20.65
C THR A 116 -8.21 -18.53 20.44
N ASP A 117 -9.52 -18.45 20.61
CA ASP A 117 -10.42 -19.55 20.32
C ASP A 117 -11.61 -19.06 19.49
N GLY A 118 -12.10 -19.94 18.63
CA GLY A 118 -13.24 -19.69 17.75
C GLY A 118 -14.21 -20.86 17.84
N SER A 119 -15.46 -20.57 18.18
CA SER A 119 -16.52 -21.56 18.25
C SER A 119 -17.60 -21.26 17.23
N CYS A 120 -18.21 -22.30 16.67
CA CYS A 120 -19.32 -22.18 15.73
C CYS A 120 -20.39 -23.23 16.05
N ILE A 121 -21.57 -22.75 16.45
CA ILE A 121 -22.77 -23.56 16.62
C ILE A 121 -23.42 -23.73 15.25
N ASN A 122 -23.89 -24.93 14.93
CA ASN A 122 -24.46 -25.28 13.62
C ASN A 122 -23.48 -25.06 12.46
N ASN A 123 -22.20 -25.36 12.68
CA ASN A 123 -21.17 -25.23 11.66
C ASN A 123 -21.58 -25.97 10.36
N ARG A 124 -21.37 -25.31 9.21
CA ARG A 124 -21.76 -25.78 7.87
C ARG A 124 -23.26 -25.91 7.61
N LYS A 125 -24.13 -25.37 8.48
CA LYS A 125 -25.56 -25.23 8.23
C LYS A 125 -25.91 -23.77 7.95
N TYR A 126 -27.07 -23.55 7.32
CA TYR A 126 -27.59 -22.21 7.02
C TYR A 126 -27.72 -21.32 8.26
N ASN A 127 -27.99 -21.90 9.43
CA ASN A 127 -28.16 -21.20 10.71
C ASN A 127 -26.90 -21.25 11.59
N ALA A 128 -25.71 -21.31 10.97
CA ALA A 128 -24.43 -21.25 11.68
C ALA A 128 -24.31 -19.95 12.48
N LYS A 129 -23.86 -20.07 13.74
CA LYS A 129 -23.56 -18.93 14.62
C LYS A 129 -22.15 -19.10 15.16
N SER A 130 -21.26 -18.18 14.81
CA SER A 130 -19.87 -18.19 15.26
C SER A 130 -19.60 -17.10 16.29
N GLY A 131 -18.73 -17.41 17.25
CA GLY A 131 -18.14 -16.46 18.17
C GLY A 131 -16.63 -16.68 18.25
N SER A 132 -15.89 -15.61 18.50
CA SER A 132 -14.44 -15.66 18.74
C SER A 132 -14.13 -15.02 20.08
N ARG A 133 -13.13 -15.57 20.77
CA ARG A 133 -12.60 -14.99 22.01
C ARG A 133 -11.09 -14.83 21.91
N ILE A 134 -10.62 -13.79 22.58
CA ILE A 134 -9.22 -13.50 22.83
C ILE A 134 -9.08 -13.50 24.35
N TRP A 135 -8.19 -14.33 24.87
CA TRP A 135 -7.79 -14.31 26.26
C TRP A 135 -6.32 -13.90 26.34
N ILE A 136 -6.04 -13.00 27.26
CA ILE A 136 -4.73 -12.43 27.50
C ILE A 136 -4.32 -12.88 28.90
N SER A 137 -3.27 -13.68 29.01
CA SER A 137 -2.66 -13.99 30.31
C SER A 137 -1.85 -12.79 30.77
N THR A 138 -2.04 -12.35 32.01
CA THR A 138 -1.20 -11.30 32.64
C THR A 138 -0.06 -11.87 33.47
N ASP A 139 0.09 -13.20 33.52
CA ASP A 139 1.08 -13.86 34.37
C ASP A 139 2.22 -14.48 33.54
N ASP A 140 3.40 -13.84 33.61
CA ASP A 140 4.69 -14.48 33.41
C ASP A 140 5.21 -14.90 34.79
N LYS A 141 5.11 -16.18 35.13
CA LYS A 141 5.89 -16.81 36.21
C LYS A 141 6.62 -18.03 35.69
#